data_AF-A0A528AYK2-F1
#
_entry.id   AF-A0A528AYK2-F1
#
_cell.length_a   1.000
_cell.length_b   1.000
_cell.length_c   1.000
_cell.angle_alpha   90.00
_cell.angle_beta   90.00
_cell.angle_gamma   90.00
#
_symmetry.space_group_name_H-M   'P 1'
#
loop_
_entity.id
_entity.type
_entity.pdbx_description
1 polymer ?
#
loop_
_entity_poly.entity_id
_entity_poly.type
_entity_poly.pdbx_seq_one_letter_code
_entity_poly.pdbx_strand_id
1 'polypeptide(L)'
;WTCVARPSNILLAGTPEQREKYLYPCIRGEKWDCLAMTEPGAGSDLRGMKATAVQDGDDWVLNGTKHFISHADLADFAIVFMASGEEETPRGKRKKITAFFVDKGTKGFTVRDGYRNVSHRGYTNA
;
A
#
# COMPACT_ATOMS: atom_id res chain seq x y z
N TRP A 1 10.22 -18.19 -8.71
CA TRP A 1 9.69 -18.51 -7.37
C TRP A 1 8.46 -17.66 -7.14
N THR A 2 7.28 -18.16 -7.49
CA THR A 2 6.00 -17.55 -7.14
C THR A 2 5.17 -18.67 -6.50
N CYS A 3 5.60 -19.08 -5.31
CA CYS A 3 4.71 -19.81 -4.42
C CYS A 3 3.49 -18.91 -4.21
N VAL A 4 2.28 -19.45 -4.38
CA VAL A 4 0.99 -18.77 -4.21
C VAL A 4 1.12 -17.72 -3.11
N ALA A 5 1.20 -16.44 -3.50
CA ALA A 5 1.46 -15.40 -2.53
C ALA A 5 0.27 -15.33 -1.59
N ARG A 6 0.54 -15.59 -0.30
CA ARG A 6 -0.48 -15.56 0.74
C ARG A 6 -1.10 -14.16 0.76
N PRO A 7 -2.43 -14.02 0.63
CA PRO A 7 -3.07 -12.71 0.67
C PRO A 7 -2.71 -11.96 1.96
N SER A 8 -2.50 -10.65 1.87
CA SER A 8 -2.24 -9.85 3.06
C SER A 8 -3.39 -9.91 4.06
N ASN A 9 -3.08 -10.15 5.34
CA ASN A 9 -4.09 -10.30 6.41
C ASN A 9 -5.04 -9.10 6.52
N ILE A 10 -4.58 -7.90 6.20
CA ILE A 10 -5.39 -6.68 6.26
C ILE A 10 -6.62 -6.73 5.34
N LEU A 11 -6.60 -7.54 4.28
CA LEU A 11 -7.75 -7.76 3.41
C LEU A 11 -8.93 -8.39 4.15
N LEU A 12 -8.71 -9.04 5.29
CA LEU A 12 -9.79 -9.53 6.15
C LEU A 12 -10.59 -8.38 6.79
N ALA A 13 -10.02 -7.19 6.93
CA ALA A 13 -10.71 -6.02 7.49
C ALA A 13 -11.58 -5.27 6.48
N GLY A 14 -11.54 -5.66 5.19
CA GLY A 14 -12.34 -5.03 4.14
C GLY A 14 -13.84 -5.32 4.28
N THR A 15 -14.66 -4.44 3.69
CA THR A 15 -16.12 -4.67 3.54
C THR A 15 -16.40 -5.91 2.68
N PRO A 16 -17.63 -6.46 2.68
CA PRO A 16 -17.99 -7.57 1.80
C PRO A 16 -17.61 -7.32 0.33
N GLU A 17 -17.86 -6.13 -0.18
CA GLU A 17 -17.58 -5.73 -1.57
C GLU A 17 -16.06 -5.66 -1.82
N GLN A 18 -15.30 -5.13 -0.85
CA GLN A 18 -13.84 -5.10 -0.94
C GLN A 18 -13.25 -6.51 -0.90
N ARG A 19 -13.77 -7.39 -0.05
CA ARG A 19 -13.32 -8.79 0.04
C ARG A 19 -13.60 -9.54 -1.26
N GLU A 20 -14.76 -9.32 -1.88
CA GLU A 20 -15.08 -9.92 -3.18
C GLU A 20 -14.14 -9.43 -4.28
N LYS A 21 -13.84 -8.13 -4.31
CA LYS A 21 -12.99 -7.53 -5.35
C LYS A 21 -11.48 -7.83 -5.19
N TYR A 22 -11.01 -7.97 -3.95
CA TYR A 22 -9.58 -8.06 -3.61
C TYR A 22 -9.20 -9.37 -2.92
N LEU A 23 -9.84 -9.73 -1.79
CA LEU A 23 -9.42 -10.88 -0.98
C LEU A 23 -9.63 -12.22 -1.69
N TYR A 24 -10.84 -12.52 -2.14
CA TYR A 24 -11.15 -13.83 -2.72
C TYR A 24 -10.37 -14.11 -4.02
N PRO A 25 -10.17 -13.15 -4.93
CA PRO A 25 -9.26 -13.32 -6.07
C PRO A 25 -7.83 -13.65 -5.64
N CYS A 26 -7.29 -13.01 -4.59
CA CYS A 26 -5.96 -13.37 -4.06
C CYS A 26 -5.94 -14.80 -3.51
N ILE A 27 -6.99 -15.24 -2.81
CA ILE A 27 -7.10 -16.63 -2.31
C ILE A 27 -7.11 -17.64 -3.46
N ARG A 28 -7.76 -17.31 -4.58
CA ARG A 28 -7.79 -18.15 -5.79
C ARG A 28 -6.50 -18.07 -6.63
N GLY A 29 -5.57 -17.19 -6.26
CA GLY A 29 -4.33 -16.96 -7.01
C GLY A 29 -4.53 -16.19 -8.32
N GLU A 30 -5.64 -15.47 -8.46
CA GLU A 30 -6.00 -14.67 -9.64
C GLU A 30 -5.47 -13.24 -9.56
N LYS A 31 -5.20 -12.74 -8.35
CA LYS A 31 -4.64 -11.41 -8.09
C LYS A 31 -3.52 -11.48 -7.06
N TRP A 32 -2.63 -10.50 -7.13
CA TRP A 32 -1.55 -10.28 -6.17
C TRP A 32 -1.58 -8.87 -5.60
N ASP A 33 -1.34 -8.77 -4.29
CA ASP A 33 -1.23 -7.51 -3.58
C ASP A 33 0.22 -7.18 -3.21
N CYS A 34 0.50 -5.89 -2.99
CA CYS A 34 1.71 -5.44 -2.30
C CYS A 34 1.34 -4.48 -1.16
N LEU A 35 2.18 -4.43 -0.13
CA LEU A 35 1.98 -3.57 1.03
C LEU A 35 2.88 -2.33 0.92
N ALA A 36 2.28 -1.16 0.69
CA ALA A 36 3.00 0.08 0.42
C ALA A 36 2.95 1.03 1.63
N MET A 37 3.97 0.90 2.50
CA MET A 37 3.99 1.58 3.80
C MET A 37 5.19 2.52 3.96
N THR A 38 6.40 1.98 3.78
CA THR A 38 7.67 2.70 3.96
C THR A 38 7.87 3.81 2.93
N GLU A 39 8.53 4.88 3.36
CA GLU A 39 8.91 6.04 2.56
C GLU A 39 10.41 6.32 2.69
N PRO A 40 11.02 7.08 1.76
CA PRO A 40 12.45 7.40 1.82
C PRO A 40 12.90 8.03 3.13
N GLY A 41 12.01 8.77 3.81
CA GLY A 41 12.27 9.43 5.09
C GLY A 41 11.54 8.82 6.29
N ALA A 42 10.78 7.74 6.12
CA ALA A 42 9.97 7.15 7.19
C ALA A 42 9.83 5.63 7.03
N GLY A 43 10.47 4.88 7.94
CA GLY A 43 10.38 3.42 8.02
C GLY A 43 9.68 2.98 9.30
N SER A 44 10.44 2.87 10.39
CA SER A 44 9.92 2.46 11.70
C SER A 44 8.95 3.47 12.31
N ASP A 45 9.16 4.76 12.07
CA ASP A 45 8.19 5.81 12.42
C ASP A 45 7.16 6.00 11.30
N LEU A 46 6.14 5.14 11.29
CA LEU A 46 5.08 5.19 10.31
C LEU A 46 4.34 6.53 10.29
N ARG A 47 4.13 7.14 11.46
CA ARG A 47 3.40 8.43 11.57
C ARG A 47 4.27 9.61 11.12
N GLY A 48 5.58 9.43 10.98
CA GLY A 48 6.49 10.35 10.33
C GLY A 48 6.27 10.50 8.82
N MET A 49 5.45 9.65 8.19
CA MET A 49 5.21 9.65 6.74
C MET A 49 4.76 11.01 6.19
N LYS A 50 5.19 11.34 4.97
CA LYS A 50 4.83 12.57 4.25
C LYS A 50 3.70 12.35 3.26
N ALA A 51 3.43 11.12 2.82
CA ALA A 51 2.36 10.87 1.88
C ALA A 51 0.99 11.16 2.51
N THR A 52 0.14 11.87 1.76
CA THR A 52 -1.16 12.36 2.22
C THR A 52 -2.30 11.79 1.39
N ALA A 53 -3.45 11.61 2.02
CA ALA A 53 -4.73 11.36 1.38
C ALA A 53 -5.69 12.47 1.80
N VAL A 54 -6.27 13.16 0.82
CA VAL A 54 -7.21 14.27 1.05
C VAL A 54 -8.54 13.92 0.39
N GLN A 55 -9.65 14.13 1.09
CA GLN A 55 -10.99 13.96 0.52
C GLN A 55 -11.27 15.04 -0.53
N ASP A 56 -11.82 14.64 -1.66
CA ASP A 56 -12.29 15.52 -2.73
C ASP A 56 -13.66 15.01 -3.21
N GLY A 57 -14.73 15.57 -2.64
CA GLY A 57 -16.09 15.07 -2.80
C GLY A 57 -16.25 13.65 -2.25
N ASP A 58 -16.66 12.72 -3.11
CA ASP A 58 -16.81 11.30 -2.78
C ASP A 58 -15.52 10.50 -2.98
N ASP A 59 -14.45 11.13 -3.49
CA ASP A 59 -13.17 10.52 -3.81
C ASP A 59 -12.06 10.90 -2.81
N TRP A 60 -10.92 10.21 -2.94
CA TRP A 60 -9.68 10.52 -2.22
C TRP A 60 -8.55 10.79 -3.19
N VAL A 61 -7.86 11.92 -3.01
CA VAL A 61 -6.64 12.26 -3.74
C VAL A 61 -5.42 11.86 -2.91
N LEU A 62 -4.68 10.87 -3.41
CA LEU A 62 -3.48 10.34 -2.76
C LEU A 62 -2.22 10.96 -3.40
N ASN A 63 -1.33 11.51 -2.58
CA ASN A 63 -0.06 12.10 -3.03
C ASN A 63 1.10 11.63 -2.17
N GLY A 64 2.16 11.13 -2.81
CA GLY A 64 3.40 10.77 -2.12
C GLY A 64 4.23 9.74 -2.87
N THR A 65 5.30 9.28 -2.22
CA THR A 65 6.19 8.25 -2.76
C THR A 65 6.46 7.21 -1.69
N LYS A 66 6.16 5.95 -2.01
CA LYS A 66 6.53 4.79 -1.19
C LYS A 66 7.83 4.19 -1.70
N HIS A 67 8.52 3.46 -0.84
CA HIS A 67 9.89 3.02 -1.05
C HIS A 67 10.14 1.68 -0.37
N PHE A 68 10.93 0.82 -1.03
CA PHE A 68 11.16 -0.59 -0.65
C PHE A 68 9.91 -1.45 -0.71
N ILE A 69 9.02 -1.15 -1.66
CA ILE A 69 7.78 -1.88 -1.82
C ILE A 69 8.03 -3.15 -2.61
N SER A 70 7.89 -4.21 -1.84
CA SER A 70 8.03 -5.59 -2.19
C SER A 70 7.02 -6.03 -3.26
N HIS A 71 7.50 -6.51 -4.42
CA HIS A 71 6.71 -6.99 -5.57
C HIS A 71 5.73 -5.97 -6.18
N ALA A 72 5.99 -4.67 -6.05
CA ALA A 72 5.09 -3.65 -6.60
C ALA A 72 4.91 -3.75 -8.13
N ASP A 73 5.90 -4.31 -8.82
CA ASP A 73 5.89 -4.55 -10.27
C ASP A 73 4.94 -5.70 -10.66
N LEU A 74 4.79 -6.72 -9.82
CA LEU A 74 3.93 -7.88 -10.08
C LEU A 74 2.51 -7.73 -9.50
N ALA A 75 2.32 -6.88 -8.50
CA ALA A 75 1.02 -6.70 -7.86
C ALA A 75 -0.02 -6.08 -8.81
N ASP A 76 -1.25 -6.59 -8.74
CA ASP A 76 -2.41 -6.05 -9.45
C ASP A 76 -2.99 -4.81 -8.75
N PHE A 77 -2.76 -4.71 -7.44
CA PHE A 77 -3.12 -3.55 -6.64
C PHE A 77 -2.19 -3.38 -5.45
N ALA A 78 -2.07 -2.13 -4.99
CA ALA A 78 -1.30 -1.80 -3.79
C ALA A 78 -2.24 -1.51 -2.62
N ILE A 79 -1.87 -1.99 -1.44
CA ILE A 79 -2.45 -1.59 -0.16
C ILE A 79 -1.57 -0.47 0.40
N VAL A 80 -1.99 0.77 0.17
CA VAL A 80 -1.18 1.97 0.43
C VAL A 80 -1.58 2.64 1.74
N PHE A 81 -0.62 2.83 2.64
CA PHE A 81 -0.83 3.55 3.90
C PHE A 81 -0.56 5.03 3.71
N MET A 82 -1.55 5.87 4.00
CA MET A 82 -1.48 7.31 3.78
C MET A 82 -1.96 8.07 5.02
N ALA A 83 -1.38 9.25 5.26
CA ALA A 83 -1.89 10.16 6.27
C ALA A 83 -3.18 10.82 5.77
N SER A 84 -4.32 10.46 6.35
CA SER A 84 -5.65 10.90 5.94
C SER A 84 -6.21 12.04 6.79
N GLY A 85 -5.42 12.55 7.72
CA GLY A 85 -5.79 13.62 8.64
C GLY A 85 -5.05 13.49 9.97
N GLU A 86 -5.62 14.10 11.01
CA GLU A 86 -5.08 14.10 12.36
C GLU A 86 -6.16 13.67 13.36
N GLU A 87 -5.73 13.07 14.46
CA GLU A 87 -6.56 12.65 15.59
C GLU A 87 -5.96 13.16 16.90
N GLU A 88 -6.83 13.56 17.83
CA GLU A 88 -6.40 13.87 19.19
C GLU A 88 -6.24 12.57 19.99
N THR A 89 -5.11 12.46 20.68
CA THR A 89 -4.82 11.32 21.55
C THR A 89 -4.39 11.83 22.93
N PRO A 90 -4.42 10.99 23.98
CA PRO A 90 -3.89 11.37 25.30
C PRO A 90 -2.42 11.83 25.28
N ARG A 91 -1.67 11.53 24.20
CA ARG A 91 -0.28 11.94 24.00
C ARG A 91 -0.14 13.10 23.00
N GLY A 92 -1.21 13.87 22.80
CA GLY A 92 -1.31 14.98 21.86
C GLY A 92 -1.77 14.56 20.46
N LYS A 93 -1.79 15.55 19.57
CA LYS A 93 -2.20 15.39 18.17
C LYS A 93 -1.29 14.42 17.41
N ARG A 94 -1.89 13.48 16.68
CA ARG A 94 -1.18 12.48 15.86
C ARG A 94 -1.80 12.37 14.48
N LYS A 95 -1.02 11.92 13.50
CA LYS A 95 -1.58 11.59 12.19
C LYS A 95 -2.48 10.36 12.27
N LYS A 96 -3.66 10.48 11.68
CA LYS A 96 -4.54 9.36 11.34
C LYS A 96 -4.01 8.72 10.06
N ILE A 97 -3.84 7.41 10.11
CA ILE A 97 -3.32 6.62 8.99
C ILE A 97 -4.45 5.74 8.47
N THR A 98 -4.68 5.79 7.17
CA THR A 98 -5.67 4.96 6.48
C THR A 98 -4.98 4.10 5.42
N ALA A 99 -5.40 2.84 5.31
CA ALA A 99 -4.99 1.96 4.23
C ALA A 99 -5.99 2.09 3.07
N PHE A 100 -5.48 2.29 1.86
CA PHE A 100 -6.25 2.40 0.63
C PHE A 100 -5.89 1.27 -0.31
N PHE A 101 -6.88 0.70 -1.00
CA PHE A 101 -6.64 -0.20 -2.12
C PHE A 101 -6.56 0.62 -3.40
N VAL A 102 -5.41 0.57 -4.08
CA VAL A 102 -5.16 1.30 -5.32
C VAL A 102 -4.82 0.30 -6.42
N ASP A 103 -5.74 0.14 -7.38
CA ASP A 103 -5.55 -0.74 -8.53
C ASP A 103 -4.38 -0.23 -9.40
N LYS A 104 -3.52 -1.15 -9.88
CA LYS A 104 -2.46 -0.82 -10.83
C LYS A 104 -3.09 -0.31 -12.13
N GLY A 105 -2.55 0.78 -12.66
CA GLY A 105 -3.10 1.48 -13.83
C GLY A 105 -4.04 2.64 -13.47
N THR A 106 -4.37 2.84 -12.20
CA THR A 106 -5.01 4.08 -11.73
C THR A 106 -4.19 5.29 -12.18
N LYS A 107 -4.83 6.31 -12.75
CA LYS A 107 -4.15 7.52 -13.26
C LYS A 107 -3.28 8.14 -12.16
N GLY A 108 -2.00 8.36 -12.44
CA GLY A 108 -1.02 8.90 -11.47
C GLY A 108 -0.29 7.83 -10.64
N PHE A 109 -0.72 6.57 -10.68
CA PHE A 109 0.00 5.45 -10.07
C PHE A 109 1.19 5.07 -10.96
N THR A 110 2.41 5.14 -10.40
CA THR A 110 3.62 4.75 -11.10
C THR A 110 4.48 3.86 -10.22
N VAL A 111 4.99 2.77 -10.79
CA VAL A 111 6.01 1.91 -10.16
C VAL A 111 7.30 2.19 -10.91
N ARG A 112 8.34 2.57 -10.17
CA ARG A 112 9.68 2.76 -10.73
C ARG A 112 10.46 1.46 -10.63
N ASP A 113 11.46 1.33 -11.49
CA ASP A 113 12.41 0.22 -11.39
C ASP A 113 13.04 0.19 -10.00
N GLY A 114 13.10 -1.01 -9.44
CA GLY A 114 13.63 -1.22 -8.11
C GLY A 114 15.15 -1.06 -8.02
N TYR A 115 15.66 -1.05 -6.79
CA TYR A 115 17.08 -0.91 -6.51
C TYR A 115 17.86 -2.19 -6.84
N ARG A 116 19.14 -2.03 -7.17
CA ARG A 116 20.07 -3.16 -7.26
C ARG A 116 20.45 -3.62 -5.86
N ASN A 117 19.67 -4.58 -5.35
CA ASN A 117 19.85 -5.14 -4.02
C ASN A 117 21.17 -5.95 -3.93
N VAL A 118 21.81 -5.91 -2.76
CA VAL A 118 23.04 -6.69 -2.47
C VAL A 118 22.77 -8.21 -2.50
N SER A 119 21.56 -8.61 -2.11
CA SER A 119 21.00 -9.97 -2.15
C SER A 119 19.56 -9.92 -2.71
N HIS A 120 18.82 -11.04 -2.73
CA HIS A 120 17.43 -11.09 -3.24
C HIS A 120 17.26 -10.48 -4.64
N ARG A 121 18.16 -10.78 -5.58
CA ARG A 121 18.17 -10.18 -6.94
C ARG A 121 17.07 -10.70 -7.88
N GLY A 122 16.41 -11.82 -7.54
CA GLY A 122 15.26 -12.34 -8.29
C GLY A 122 13.93 -11.70 -7.86
N TYR A 123 14.00 -10.55 -7.19
CA TYR A 123 12.91 -9.92 -6.48
C TYR A 123 12.98 -8.40 -6.66
N THR A 124 11.88 -7.78 -7.05
CA THR A 124 11.82 -6.32 -7.26
C THR A 124 11.35 -5.62 -5.99
N ASN A 125 12.13 -4.62 -5.55
CA ASN A 125 11.77 -3.69 -4.48
C ASN A 125 11.74 -2.28 -5.06
N ALA A 126 10.56 -1.67 -5.20
CA ALA A 126 10.37 -0.34 -5.78
C ALA A 126 10.33 0.77 -4.72
#